data_AF-A0A0W0UJA5-F1
#
_entry.id   AF-A0A0W0UJA5-F1
#
_cell.length_a   1.000
_cell.length_b   1.000
_cell.length_c   1.000
_cell.angle_alpha   90.00
_cell.angle_beta   90.00
_cell.angle_gamma   90.00
#
_symmetry.space_group_name_H-M   'P 1'
#
loop_
_entity.id
_entity.type
_entity.pdbx_description
1 polymer ?
#
loop_
_entity_poly.entity_id
_entity_poly.type
_entity_poly.pdbx_seq_one_letter_code
_entity_poly.pdbx_strand_id
1 'polypeptide(L)'
;MSRVAKAPINLPANVELTIGKDTLTVKGPKGSLEQHYNKLVNISKSEESDNVILFKPASNDPSAWAHAGTVRALVNNMVKGVTNGFDITLELIGVGYRAQASGKAITLSLGFSHPIEYTLPQGVTAETPNNTTVVIRGVDKQLLGQVASEIRGFRPPEPYKGKGIRYAGEIIIRKEAKKK
;
A
#
# COMPACT_ATOMS: atom_id res chain seq x y z
N MET A 1 21.55 12.77 10.00
CA MET A 1 20.78 12.06 11.06
C MET A 1 19.32 11.94 10.63
N SER A 2 18.70 10.76 10.71
CA SER A 2 17.28 10.55 10.32
C SER A 2 16.38 10.46 11.56
N ARG A 3 15.37 11.35 11.67
CA ARG A 3 14.35 11.31 12.73
C ARG A 3 13.49 10.04 12.65
N VAL A 4 13.21 9.57 11.43
CA VAL A 4 12.38 8.38 11.17
C VAL A 4 13.08 7.11 11.64
N ALA A 5 14.38 6.98 11.36
CA ALA A 5 15.17 5.82 11.78
C ALA A 5 15.29 5.72 13.31
N LYS A 6 15.40 6.86 14.00
CA LYS A 6 15.50 6.91 15.47
C LYS A 6 14.19 6.61 16.19
N ALA A 7 13.05 6.67 15.50
CA ALA A 7 11.76 6.40 16.11
C ALA A 7 11.57 4.87 16.25
N PRO A 8 11.55 4.32 17.49
CA PRO A 8 11.38 2.89 17.69
C PRO A 8 10.05 2.38 17.11
N ILE A 9 9.98 1.08 16.86
CA ILE A 9 8.74 0.37 16.55
C ILE A 9 8.38 -0.51 17.74
N ASN A 10 7.20 -0.29 18.30
CA ASN A 10 6.66 -1.14 19.35
C ASN A 10 5.82 -2.24 18.69
N LEU A 11 6.21 -3.50 18.88
CA LEU A 11 5.49 -4.65 18.39
C LEU A 11 4.27 -4.92 19.29
N PRO A 12 3.06 -5.05 18.71
CA PRO A 12 1.91 -5.58 19.41
C PRO A 12 2.14 -7.05 19.79
N ALA A 13 1.53 -7.52 20.89
CA ALA A 13 1.72 -8.88 21.39
C ALA A 13 1.37 -10.00 20.37
N ASN A 14 0.53 -9.69 19.39
CA ASN A 14 0.07 -10.63 18.36
C ASN A 14 0.96 -10.63 17.11
N VAL A 15 2.12 -9.96 17.14
CA VAL A 15 3.03 -9.83 16.00
C VAL A 15 4.40 -10.35 16.37
N GLU A 16 4.89 -11.29 15.58
CA GLU A 16 6.24 -11.82 15.68
C GLU A 16 7.10 -11.24 14.56
N LEU A 17 8.33 -10.82 14.90
CA LEU A 17 9.31 -10.36 13.94
C LEU A 17 10.57 -11.19 14.06
N THR A 18 10.93 -11.85 12.95
CA THR A 18 12.15 -12.64 12.82
C THR A 18 13.16 -11.86 11.98
N ILE A 19 14.34 -11.60 12.56
CA ILE A 19 15.45 -10.92 11.89
C ILE A 19 16.42 -11.99 11.39
N GLY A 20 16.46 -12.19 10.08
CA GLY A 20 17.46 -13.01 9.40
C GLY A 20 18.74 -12.22 9.12
N LYS A 21 19.59 -12.73 8.22
CA LYS A 21 20.86 -12.06 7.85
C LYS A 21 20.65 -10.91 6.86
N ASP A 22 19.82 -11.13 5.84
CA ASP A 22 19.49 -10.17 4.77
C ASP A 22 17.96 -10.05 4.56
N THR A 23 17.16 -10.83 5.31
CA THR A 23 15.71 -10.91 5.23
C THR A 23 15.07 -10.67 6.59
N LEU A 24 13.92 -10.01 6.58
CA LEU A 24 13.09 -9.78 7.75
C LEU A 24 11.70 -10.32 7.47
N THR A 25 11.20 -11.12 8.40
CA THR A 25 9.85 -11.70 8.31
C THR A 25 9.00 -11.15 9.44
N VAL A 26 7.81 -10.65 9.10
CA VAL A 26 6.80 -10.20 10.07
C VAL A 26 5.59 -11.11 9.95
N LYS A 27 5.22 -11.76 11.04
CA LYS A 27 4.02 -12.61 11.14
C LYS A 27 3.01 -11.98 12.07
N GLY A 28 1.75 -12.03 11.69
CA GLY A 28 0.65 -11.55 12.52
C GLY A 28 -0.68 -12.20 12.14
N PRO A 29 -1.79 -11.73 12.71
CA PRO A 29 -3.09 -12.39 12.58
C PRO A 29 -3.63 -12.44 11.14
N LYS A 30 -3.25 -11.49 10.29
CA LYS A 30 -3.72 -11.42 8.89
C LYS A 30 -2.80 -12.10 7.88
N GLY A 31 -1.64 -12.61 8.31
CA GLY A 31 -0.69 -13.30 7.43
C GLY A 31 0.77 -13.03 7.78
N SER A 32 1.65 -13.35 6.84
CA SER A 32 3.10 -13.16 6.95
C SER A 32 3.62 -12.35 5.77
N LEU A 33 4.52 -11.41 6.04
CA LEU A 33 5.24 -10.65 5.03
C LEU A 33 6.74 -10.84 5.20
N GLU A 34 7.44 -10.90 4.08
CA GLU A 34 8.90 -11.00 4.02
C GLU A 34 9.46 -9.79 3.26
N GLN A 35 10.55 -9.23 3.77
CA GLN A 35 11.20 -8.07 3.19
C GLN A 35 12.72 -8.24 3.25
N HIS A 36 13.37 -8.10 2.11
CA HIS A 36 14.82 -7.97 2.06
C HIS A 36 15.25 -6.58 2.52
N TYR A 37 16.36 -6.50 3.25
CA TYR A 37 16.95 -5.24 3.68
C TYR A 37 18.46 -5.20 3.38
N ASN A 38 19.01 -3.99 3.28
CA ASN A 38 20.41 -3.77 2.94
C ASN A 38 21.31 -3.95 4.18
N LYS A 39 22.49 -4.53 3.98
CA LYS A 39 23.58 -4.69 4.98
C LYS A 39 24.03 -3.40 5.64
N LEU A 40 23.73 -2.24 5.04
CA LEU A 40 23.98 -0.92 5.62
C LEU A 40 23.08 -0.60 6.83
N VAL A 41 22.11 -1.44 7.15
CA VAL A 41 21.17 -1.24 8.26
C VAL A 41 21.37 -2.32 9.32
N ASN A 42 21.56 -1.88 10.56
CA ASN A 42 21.55 -2.73 11.73
C ASN A 42 20.17 -2.65 12.40
N ILE A 43 19.53 -3.80 12.58
CA ILE A 43 18.21 -3.94 13.22
C ILE A 43 18.44 -4.71 14.52
N SER A 44 18.09 -4.12 15.65
CA SER A 44 18.25 -4.75 16.96
C SER A 44 16.99 -4.61 17.80
N LYS A 45 16.75 -5.57 18.69
CA LYS A 45 15.79 -5.41 19.78
C LYS A 45 16.38 -4.48 20.84
N SER A 46 15.53 -3.75 21.55
CA SER A 46 15.96 -2.91 22.67
C SER A 46 16.36 -3.76 23.87
N GLU A 47 17.34 -3.31 24.64
CA GLU A 47 17.78 -3.97 25.88
C GLU A 47 16.71 -3.90 26.99
N GLU A 48 15.84 -2.89 26.94
CA GLU A 48 14.78 -2.67 27.94
C GLU A 48 13.53 -3.54 27.70
N SER A 49 13.28 -3.95 26.45
CA SER A 49 12.15 -4.82 26.11
C SER A 49 12.27 -5.43 24.72
N ASP A 50 11.99 -6.74 24.62
CA ASP A 50 12.02 -7.50 23.37
C ASP A 50 11.00 -7.04 22.31
N ASN A 51 9.99 -6.27 22.74
CA ASN A 51 8.92 -5.76 21.89
C ASN A 51 9.29 -4.44 21.20
N VAL A 52 10.42 -3.83 21.51
CA VAL A 52 10.86 -2.57 20.92
C VAL A 52 11.98 -2.84 19.92
N ILE A 53 11.76 -2.47 18.67
CA ILE A 53 12.75 -2.61 17.59
C ILE A 53 13.39 -1.26 17.29
N LEU A 54 14.72 -1.28 17.23
CA LEU A 54 15.58 -0.16 16.94
C LEU A 54 16.26 -0.35 15.58
N PHE A 55 16.38 0.76 14.84
CA PHE A 55 17.04 0.80 13.55
C PHE A 55 18.22 1.77 13.62
N LYS A 56 19.42 1.28 13.31
CA LYS A 56 20.65 2.08 13.31
C LYS A 56 21.41 1.85 12.01
N PRO A 57 22.18 2.83 11.53
CA PRO A 57 23.13 2.58 10.44
C PRO A 57 24.19 1.57 10.91
N ALA A 58 24.56 0.64 10.03
CA ALA A 58 25.64 -0.32 10.30
C ALA A 58 27.03 0.25 9.99
N SER A 59 27.10 1.35 9.23
CA SER A 59 28.34 2.02 8.84
C SER A 59 28.21 3.54 8.90
N ASN A 60 29.34 4.25 8.81
CA ASN A 60 29.40 5.72 8.71
C ASN A 60 29.15 6.23 7.28
N ASP A 61 28.60 5.40 6.39
CA ASP A 61 28.24 5.82 5.03
C ASP A 61 27.15 6.92 5.09
N PRO A 62 27.30 8.01 4.32
CA PRO A 62 26.29 9.07 4.23
C PRO A 62 24.86 8.57 3.94
N SER A 63 24.74 7.49 3.15
CA SER A 63 23.47 6.87 2.75
C SER A 63 22.89 5.94 3.82
N ALA A 64 23.68 5.47 4.79
CA ALA A 64 23.25 4.47 5.77
C ALA A 64 22.04 4.95 6.60
N TRP A 65 21.98 6.24 6.94
CA TRP A 65 20.84 6.82 7.63
C TRP A 65 19.56 6.86 6.80
N ALA A 66 19.67 7.06 5.48
CA ALA A 66 18.52 7.02 4.58
C ALA A 66 17.97 5.59 4.48
N HIS A 67 18.86 4.61 4.29
CA HIS A 67 18.47 3.19 4.26
C HIS A 67 17.82 2.74 5.57
N ALA A 68 18.38 3.12 6.73
CA ALA A 68 17.80 2.78 8.02
C ALA A 68 16.39 3.37 8.19
N GLY A 69 16.16 4.60 7.73
CA GLY A 69 14.85 5.23 7.75
C GLY A 69 13.82 4.51 6.86
N THR A 70 14.24 4.12 5.65
CA THR A 70 13.40 3.37 4.71
C THR A 70 13.02 2.00 5.26
N VAL A 71 14.00 1.22 5.75
CA VAL A 71 13.75 -0.10 6.32
C VAL A 71 12.82 -0.01 7.53
N ARG A 72 13.04 0.96 8.42
CA ARG A 72 12.13 1.24 9.54
C ARG A 72 10.70 1.51 9.05
N ALA A 73 10.53 2.33 8.03
CA ALA A 73 9.21 2.65 7.48
C ALA A 73 8.53 1.41 6.86
N LEU A 74 9.28 0.60 6.13
CA LEU A 74 8.79 -0.66 5.54
C LEU A 74 8.34 -1.64 6.63
N VAL A 75 9.18 -1.89 7.64
CA VAL A 75 8.84 -2.80 8.75
C VAL A 75 7.61 -2.30 9.51
N ASN A 76 7.52 -1.01 9.79
CA ASN A 76 6.33 -0.44 10.44
C ASN A 76 5.06 -0.63 9.60
N ASN A 77 5.15 -0.52 8.27
CA ASN A 77 4.02 -0.79 7.38
C ASN A 77 3.66 -2.28 7.39
N MET A 78 4.65 -3.19 7.40
CA MET A 78 4.40 -4.63 7.51
C MET A 78 3.67 -4.97 8.81
N VAL A 79 4.14 -4.45 9.96
CA VAL A 79 3.52 -4.65 11.28
C VAL A 79 2.06 -4.15 11.28
N LYS A 80 1.81 -2.95 10.73
CA LYS A 80 0.44 -2.41 10.60
C LYS A 80 -0.42 -3.25 9.64
N GLY A 81 0.17 -3.74 8.56
CA GLY A 81 -0.50 -4.57 7.58
C GLY A 81 -0.95 -5.91 8.16
N VAL A 82 -0.07 -6.63 8.84
CA VAL A 82 -0.40 -7.95 9.42
C VAL A 82 -1.37 -7.86 10.61
N THR A 83 -1.48 -6.69 11.24
CA THR A 83 -2.42 -6.45 12.36
C THR A 83 -3.76 -5.91 11.88
N ASN A 84 -3.76 -4.74 11.24
CA ASN A 84 -4.97 -4.01 10.87
C ASN A 84 -5.34 -4.22 9.41
N GLY A 85 -4.38 -4.56 8.55
CA GLY A 85 -4.55 -4.53 7.10
C GLY A 85 -4.60 -3.11 6.56
N PHE A 86 -4.64 -3.00 5.24
CA PHE A 86 -4.82 -1.76 4.51
C PHE A 86 -6.00 -1.87 3.56
N ASP A 87 -6.68 -0.76 3.37
CA ASP A 87 -7.74 -0.58 2.40
C ASP A 87 -7.48 0.67 1.55
N ILE A 88 -7.77 0.56 0.26
CA ILE A 88 -7.78 1.69 -0.67
C ILE A 88 -9.13 1.69 -1.38
N THR A 89 -9.82 2.81 -1.29
CA THR A 89 -11.10 3.01 -1.95
C THR A 89 -10.90 3.81 -3.24
N LEU A 90 -11.39 3.25 -4.34
CA LEU A 90 -11.45 3.88 -5.65
C LEU A 90 -12.90 4.22 -6.00
N GLU A 91 -13.10 5.37 -6.61
CA GLU A 91 -14.40 5.87 -7.05
C GLU A 91 -14.42 6.02 -8.56
N LEU A 92 -15.49 5.55 -9.19
CA LEU A 92 -15.76 5.66 -10.62
C LEU A 92 -16.70 6.83 -10.86
N ILE A 93 -16.25 7.81 -11.63
CA ILE A 93 -17.04 8.96 -12.07
C ILE A 93 -17.28 8.85 -13.57
N GLY A 94 -18.53 8.68 -13.96
CA GLY A 94 -18.92 8.65 -15.36
C GLY A 94 -20.30 8.04 -15.54
N VAL A 95 -21.02 8.49 -16.56
CA VAL A 95 -22.30 7.88 -16.93
C VAL A 95 -22.01 6.51 -17.52
N GLY A 96 -22.68 5.47 -17.00
CA GLY A 96 -22.47 4.07 -17.41
C GLY A 96 -21.21 3.42 -16.85
N TYR A 97 -20.43 4.13 -16.03
CA TYR A 97 -19.24 3.53 -15.41
C TYR A 97 -19.65 2.66 -14.24
N ARG A 98 -19.16 1.42 -14.24
CA ARG A 98 -19.42 0.47 -13.15
C ARG A 98 -18.28 -0.52 -12.99
N ALA A 99 -18.10 -0.97 -11.76
CA ALA A 99 -17.18 -2.02 -11.38
C ALA A 99 -17.94 -3.16 -10.70
N GLN A 100 -17.51 -4.39 -10.95
CA GLN A 100 -18.03 -5.58 -10.29
C GLN A 100 -16.85 -6.46 -9.87
N ALA A 101 -16.70 -6.68 -8.57
CA ALA A 101 -15.75 -7.66 -8.06
C ALA A 101 -16.38 -9.06 -8.12
N SER A 102 -15.66 -10.03 -8.70
CA SER A 102 -16.07 -11.42 -8.77
C SER A 102 -14.89 -12.33 -8.44
N GLY A 103 -14.93 -12.96 -7.28
CA GLY A 103 -13.86 -13.85 -6.81
C GLY A 103 -12.50 -13.14 -6.76
N LYS A 104 -11.60 -13.53 -7.68
CA LYS A 104 -10.23 -12.98 -7.81
C LYS A 104 -10.08 -11.99 -8.98
N ALA A 105 -11.17 -11.50 -9.55
CA ALA A 105 -11.13 -10.56 -10.66
C ALA A 105 -12.07 -9.38 -10.42
N ILE A 106 -11.77 -8.26 -11.06
CA ILE A 106 -12.63 -7.08 -11.13
C ILE A 106 -12.97 -6.84 -12.59
N THR A 107 -14.26 -6.81 -12.91
CA THR A 107 -14.75 -6.42 -14.23
C THR A 107 -15.13 -4.94 -14.20
N LEU A 108 -14.51 -4.14 -15.07
CA LEU A 108 -14.68 -2.70 -15.17
C LEU A 108 -15.35 -2.34 -16.49
N SER A 109 -16.50 -1.67 -16.42
CA SER A 109 -17.15 -1.02 -17.55
C SER A 109 -16.84 0.47 -17.48
N LEU A 110 -15.92 0.95 -18.33
CA LEU A 110 -15.42 2.35 -18.30
C LEU A 110 -15.73 3.11 -19.59
N GLY A 111 -16.72 2.67 -20.36
CA GLY A 111 -17.08 3.25 -21.65
C GLY A 111 -16.19 2.81 -22.83
N PHE A 112 -15.40 1.75 -22.66
CA PHE A 112 -14.76 1.04 -23.76
C PHE A 112 -15.76 0.12 -24.47
N SER A 113 -15.43 -0.32 -25.69
CA SER A 113 -16.26 -1.26 -26.47
C SER A 113 -16.41 -2.64 -25.82
N HIS A 114 -15.49 -3.01 -24.93
CA HIS A 114 -15.50 -4.26 -24.17
C HIS A 114 -15.25 -3.98 -22.68
N PRO A 115 -15.75 -4.83 -21.77
CA PRO A 115 -15.39 -4.74 -20.35
C PRO A 115 -13.92 -5.10 -20.14
N ILE A 116 -13.26 -4.43 -19.19
CA ILE A 116 -11.89 -4.74 -18.80
C ILE A 116 -11.95 -5.67 -17.61
N GLU A 117 -11.33 -6.85 -17.73
CA GLU A 117 -11.16 -7.78 -16.63
C GLU A 117 -9.76 -7.65 -16.05
N TYR A 118 -9.66 -7.34 -14.77
CA TYR A 118 -8.41 -7.22 -14.04
C TYR A 118 -8.31 -8.33 -13.00
N THR A 119 -7.30 -9.19 -13.12
CA THR A 119 -7.03 -10.27 -12.17
C THR A 119 -6.25 -9.74 -10.96
N LEU A 120 -6.77 -9.95 -9.76
CA LEU A 120 -6.12 -9.54 -8.52
C LEU A 120 -4.94 -10.46 -8.19
N PRO A 121 -3.78 -9.89 -7.80
CA PRO A 121 -2.67 -10.69 -7.32
C PRO A 121 -2.99 -11.34 -5.97
N GLN A 122 -2.20 -12.35 -5.59
CA GLN A 122 -2.38 -13.04 -4.31
C GLN A 122 -2.20 -12.08 -3.13
N GLY A 123 -3.04 -12.23 -2.09
CA GLY A 123 -2.99 -11.38 -0.90
C GLY A 123 -3.76 -10.06 -1.02
N VAL A 124 -4.40 -9.81 -2.17
CA VAL A 124 -5.28 -8.65 -2.39
C VAL A 124 -6.70 -9.14 -2.67
N THR A 125 -7.67 -8.57 -1.97
CA THR A 125 -9.09 -8.80 -2.20
C THR A 125 -9.76 -7.50 -2.63
N ALA A 126 -10.86 -7.60 -3.38
CA ALA A 126 -11.66 -6.44 -3.75
C ALA A 126 -13.12 -6.67 -3.43
N GLU A 127 -13.77 -5.61 -2.99
CA GLU A 127 -15.19 -5.53 -2.71
C GLU A 127 -15.76 -4.36 -3.50
N THR A 128 -16.98 -4.52 -4.00
CA THR A 128 -17.73 -3.44 -4.66
C THR A 128 -19.01 -3.18 -3.90
N PRO A 129 -18.98 -2.34 -2.83
CA PRO A 129 -20.17 -2.03 -2.04
C PRO A 129 -21.29 -1.39 -2.86
N ASN A 130 -20.91 -0.65 -3.90
CA ASN A 130 -21.80 -0.11 -4.89
C ASN A 130 -21.12 -0.20 -6.27
N ASN A 131 -21.89 -0.02 -7.34
CA ASN A 131 -21.37 -0.15 -8.71
C ASN A 131 -20.29 0.90 -9.05
N THR A 132 -20.22 2.00 -8.31
CA THR A 132 -19.31 3.13 -8.55
C THR A 132 -18.11 3.17 -7.59
N THR A 133 -17.97 2.20 -6.69
CA THR A 133 -16.96 2.19 -5.65
C THR A 133 -16.32 0.82 -5.55
N VAL A 134 -15.00 0.79 -5.64
CA VAL A 134 -14.18 -0.41 -5.46
C VAL A 134 -13.34 -0.21 -4.22
N VAL A 135 -13.49 -1.09 -3.25
CA VAL A 135 -12.65 -1.14 -2.04
C VAL A 135 -11.70 -2.30 -2.19
N ILE A 136 -10.40 -2.01 -2.27
CA ILE A 136 -9.35 -3.01 -2.38
C ILE A 136 -8.71 -3.15 -1.01
N ARG A 137 -8.55 -4.38 -0.54
CA ARG A 137 -7.97 -4.70 0.77
C ARG A 137 -6.76 -5.60 0.61
N GLY A 138 -5.76 -5.41 1.45
CA GLY A 138 -4.54 -6.21 1.43
C GLY A 138 -3.70 -6.02 2.68
N VAL A 139 -2.76 -6.94 2.89
CA VAL A 139 -1.82 -6.88 4.02
C VAL A 139 -0.55 -6.11 3.61
N ASP A 140 -0.12 -6.27 2.36
CA ASP A 140 1.02 -5.54 1.81
C ASP A 140 0.59 -4.19 1.21
N LYS A 141 1.10 -3.11 1.80
CA LYS A 141 0.83 -1.73 1.35
C LYS A 141 1.39 -1.45 -0.04
N GLN A 142 2.54 -2.04 -0.39
CA GLN A 142 3.17 -1.82 -1.69
C GLN A 142 2.34 -2.46 -2.80
N LEU A 143 2.02 -3.74 -2.64
CA LEU A 143 1.18 -4.47 -3.59
C LEU A 143 -0.20 -3.83 -3.74
N LEU A 144 -0.83 -3.44 -2.62
CA LEU A 144 -2.13 -2.78 -2.64
C LEU A 144 -2.10 -1.45 -3.41
N GLY A 145 -1.06 -0.63 -3.19
CA GLY A 145 -0.87 0.63 -3.90
C GLY A 145 -0.64 0.44 -5.40
N GLN A 146 0.13 -0.59 -5.77
CA GLN A 146 0.39 -0.96 -7.17
C GLN A 146 -0.91 -1.35 -7.87
N VAL A 147 -1.70 -2.26 -7.28
CA VAL A 147 -2.99 -2.70 -7.82
C VAL A 147 -3.94 -1.51 -7.99
N ALA A 148 -4.04 -0.64 -6.99
CA ALA A 148 -4.89 0.53 -7.08
C ALA A 148 -4.44 1.51 -8.18
N SER A 149 -3.13 1.67 -8.37
CA SER A 149 -2.55 2.49 -9.45
C SER A 149 -2.84 1.89 -10.84
N GLU A 150 -2.72 0.58 -10.99
CA GLU A 150 -3.02 -0.12 -12.25
C GLU A 150 -4.49 0.04 -12.63
N ILE A 151 -5.40 -0.16 -11.67
CA ILE A 151 -6.84 0.03 -11.90
C ILE A 151 -7.15 1.47 -12.30
N ARG A 152 -6.58 2.46 -11.60
CA ARG A 152 -6.70 3.88 -11.96
C ARG A 152 -6.15 4.16 -13.36
N GLY A 153 -5.10 3.45 -13.76
CA GLY A 153 -4.43 3.60 -15.06
C GLY A 153 -5.31 3.29 -16.26
N PHE A 154 -6.33 2.42 -16.13
CA PHE A 154 -7.25 2.11 -17.24
C PHE A 154 -8.03 3.32 -17.74
N ARG A 155 -8.45 4.20 -16.82
CA ARG A 155 -9.16 5.43 -17.16
C ARG A 155 -8.87 6.50 -16.10
N PRO A 156 -7.73 7.21 -16.19
CA PRO A 156 -7.39 8.24 -15.22
C PRO A 156 -8.42 9.39 -15.25
N PRO A 157 -8.55 10.15 -14.16
CA PRO A 157 -9.54 11.22 -14.06
C PRO A 157 -9.19 12.35 -15.02
N GLU A 158 -10.13 12.73 -15.88
CA GLU A 158 -9.93 13.80 -16.85
C GLU A 158 -9.91 15.20 -16.19
N PRO A 159 -9.19 16.19 -16.75
CA PRO A 159 -9.05 17.51 -16.15
C PRO A 159 -10.28 18.40 -16.30
N TYR A 160 -11.34 17.99 -17.00
CA TYR A 160 -12.53 18.84 -17.22
C TYR A 160 -13.67 18.46 -16.28
N LYS A 161 -14.30 17.31 -16.50
CA LYS A 161 -15.43 16.85 -15.66
C LYS A 161 -15.00 15.87 -14.56
N GLY A 162 -13.71 15.52 -14.49
CA GLY A 162 -13.21 14.55 -13.50
C GLY A 162 -13.71 13.12 -13.73
N LYS A 163 -14.21 12.80 -14.93
CA LYS A 163 -14.61 11.44 -15.30
C LYS A 163 -13.40 10.52 -15.34
N GLY A 164 -13.57 9.30 -14.84
CA GLY A 164 -12.52 8.30 -14.71
C GLY A 164 -12.58 7.61 -13.36
N ILE A 165 -11.53 6.87 -13.05
CA ILE A 165 -11.30 6.26 -11.75
C ILE A 165 -10.42 7.21 -10.95
N ARG A 166 -10.81 7.51 -9.71
CA ARG A 166 -10.02 8.33 -8.79
C ARG A 166 -9.89 7.65 -7.44
N TYR A 167 -8.92 8.06 -6.64
CA TYR A 167 -8.90 7.69 -5.23
C TYR A 167 -10.03 8.41 -4.48
N ALA A 168 -10.58 7.77 -3.44
CA ALA A 168 -11.54 8.41 -2.56
C ALA A 168 -10.94 9.67 -1.94
N GLY A 169 -11.64 10.80 -2.07
CA GLY A 169 -11.16 12.11 -1.61
C GLY A 169 -10.08 12.77 -2.50
N GLU A 170 -9.70 12.21 -3.65
CA GLU A 170 -8.74 12.83 -4.57
C GLU A 170 -9.31 14.16 -5.14
N ILE A 171 -8.57 15.24 -4.95
CA ILE A 171 -8.89 16.56 -5.51
C ILE A 171 -8.38 16.61 -6.96
N ILE A 172 -9.30 16.62 -7.92
CA ILE A 172 -8.97 16.77 -9.34
C ILE A 172 -9.01 18.25 -9.70
N ILE A 173 -7.88 18.78 -10.17
CA ILE A 173 -7.79 20.15 -10.68
C ILE A 173 -8.61 20.23 -11.96
N ARG A 174 -9.75 20.95 -11.90
CA ARG A 174 -10.65 21.12 -13.02
C ARG A 174 -10.29 22.35 -13.83
N LYS A 175 -10.12 22.17 -15.14
CA LYS A 175 -10.02 23.23 -16.14
C LYS A 175 -11.40 23.61 -16.61
N GLU A 176 -11.62 24.90 -16.82
CA GLU A 176 -12.86 25.39 -17.40
C GLU A 176 -13.01 24.87 -18.84
N ALA A 177 -14.20 24.34 -19.14
CA ALA A 177 -14.52 23.85 -20.48
C ALA A 177 -15.30 24.92 -21.24
N LYS A 178 -14.75 25.35 -22.39
CA LYS A 178 -15.25 26.41 -23.29
C LYS A 178 -15.40 27.79 -22.61
N LYS A 179 -14.46 28.70 -22.91
CA LYS A 179 -14.75 30.14 -22.83
C LYS A 179 -15.84 30.45 -23.86
N LYS A 180 -16.93 31.07 -23.42
CA LYS A 180 -17.79 31.81 -24.36
C LYS A 180 -17.05 33.06 -24.82
#